data_AF-A0A7R7IEN5-F1
#
_entry.id   AF-A0A7R7IEN5-F1
#
_cell.length_a   1.000
_cell.length_b   1.000
_cell.length_c   1.000
_cell.angle_alpha   90.00
_cell.angle_beta   90.00
_cell.angle_gamma   90.00
#
_symmetry.space_group_name_H-M   'P 1'
#
loop_
_entity.id
_entity.type
_entity.pdbx_description
1 polymer ?
#
loop_
_entity_poly.entity_id
_entity_poly.type
_entity_poly.pdbx_seq_one_letter_code
_entity_poly.pdbx_strand_id
1 'polypeptide(L)'
;MKIEIRLADNTNGFIIKNMYPLYLHDIAGIHGILPNEYGIFEEEPVRTLVEQYDIQQVWFEHPDLLYPYLIVCDNIPAGFCLVGSGKYVPKDVDYYIYETFLLSPFRGKSISYCAIMEIFNMHHGKWMLYTHSTENNIRAKTFWHKTVGDYTGNNYTTEEKVIDDMPKLVFRFENEPKK
;
A
#
# COMPACT_ATOMS: atom_id res chain seq x y z
N MET A 1 -22.19 5.32 2.79
CA MET A 1 -21.02 4.43 2.66
C MET A 1 -20.17 4.62 3.89
N LYS A 2 -20.05 3.58 4.71
CA LYS A 2 -19.22 3.57 5.92
C LYS A 2 -17.86 2.95 5.55
N ILE A 3 -16.79 3.69 5.80
CA ILE A 3 -15.41 3.21 5.63
C ILE A 3 -14.84 2.97 7.02
N GLU A 4 -14.17 1.85 7.21
CA GLU A 4 -13.51 1.48 8.46
C GLU A 4 -12.12 0.92 8.15
N ILE A 5 -11.13 1.35 8.93
CA ILE A 5 -9.74 0.91 8.83
C ILE A 5 -9.44 0.03 10.04
N ARG A 6 -9.07 -1.23 9.78
CA ARG A 6 -8.76 -2.21 10.81
C ARG A 6 -7.32 -2.65 10.68
N LEU A 7 -6.57 -2.67 11.78
CA LEU A 7 -5.29 -3.33 11.80
C LEU A 7 -5.52 -4.85 11.75
N ALA A 8 -4.94 -5.53 10.77
CA ALA A 8 -5.02 -6.97 10.65
C ALA A 8 -3.94 -7.64 11.51
N ASP A 9 -4.23 -8.86 11.97
CA ASP A 9 -3.34 -9.69 12.79
C ASP A 9 -3.33 -11.14 12.26
N ASN A 10 -2.71 -12.07 12.99
CA ASN A 10 -2.65 -13.47 12.59
C ASN A 10 -4.04 -14.17 12.52
N THR A 11 -5.06 -13.62 13.16
CA THR A 11 -6.41 -14.22 13.17
C THR A 11 -7.23 -13.83 11.94
N ASN A 12 -6.97 -12.66 11.36
CA ASN A 12 -7.77 -12.09 10.27
C ASN A 12 -6.93 -11.67 9.04
N GLY A 13 -5.60 -11.80 9.10
CA GLY A 13 -4.66 -11.44 8.03
C GLY A 13 -4.90 -12.21 6.72
N PHE A 14 -5.53 -13.39 6.81
CA PHE A 14 -5.96 -14.15 5.64
C PHE A 14 -6.86 -13.35 4.70
N ILE A 15 -7.60 -12.34 5.20
CA ILE A 15 -8.46 -11.47 4.36
C ILE A 15 -7.61 -10.65 3.40
N ILE A 16 -6.48 -10.11 3.86
CA ILE A 16 -5.53 -9.39 3.00
C ILE A 16 -4.86 -10.37 2.03
N LYS A 17 -4.44 -11.54 2.52
CA LYS A 17 -3.84 -12.58 1.69
C LYS A 17 -4.76 -13.05 0.56
N ASN A 18 -6.08 -13.12 0.79
CA ASN A 18 -7.07 -13.41 -0.26
C ASN A 18 -7.09 -12.36 -1.39
N MET A 19 -6.77 -11.10 -1.09
CA MET A 19 -6.77 -10.00 -2.07
C MET A 19 -5.39 -9.77 -2.70
N TYR A 20 -4.31 -10.27 -2.08
CA TYR A 20 -2.94 -10.04 -2.54
C TYR A 20 -2.67 -10.50 -4.00
N PRO A 21 -3.15 -11.69 -4.45
CA PRO A 21 -2.98 -12.10 -5.84
C PRO A 21 -3.69 -11.16 -6.83
N LEU A 22 -4.80 -10.55 -6.40
CA LEU A 22 -5.57 -9.59 -7.22
C LEU A 22 -4.84 -8.25 -7.33
N TYR A 23 -4.13 -7.85 -6.27
CA TYR A 23 -3.24 -6.69 -6.28
C TYR A 23 -2.08 -6.90 -7.26
N LEU A 24 -1.40 -8.04 -7.18
CA LEU A 24 -0.29 -8.34 -8.09
C LEU A 24 -0.76 -8.46 -9.54
N HIS A 25 -1.92 -9.07 -9.79
CA HIS A 25 -2.53 -9.09 -11.12
C HIS A 25 -2.83 -7.68 -11.65
N ASP A 26 -3.34 -6.77 -10.80
CA ASP A 26 -3.65 -5.38 -11.20
C ASP A 26 -2.38 -4.60 -11.57
N ILE A 27 -1.30 -4.76 -10.80
CA ILE A 27 0.01 -4.17 -11.10
C ILE A 27 0.64 -4.79 -12.35
N ALA A 28 0.51 -6.11 -12.50
CA ALA A 28 1.04 -6.82 -13.67
C ALA A 28 0.45 -6.29 -14.97
N GLY A 29 -0.84 -5.93 -14.99
CA GLY A 29 -1.48 -5.28 -16.12
C GLY A 29 -0.88 -3.91 -16.49
N ILE A 30 -0.34 -3.17 -15.51
CA ILE A 30 0.30 -1.86 -15.75
C ILE A 30 1.70 -2.02 -16.34
N HIS A 31 2.42 -3.08 -15.91
CA HIS A 31 3.83 -3.30 -16.27
C HIS A 31 4.04 -4.36 -17.35
N GLY A 32 2.97 -5.02 -17.82
CA GLY A 32 3.07 -6.11 -18.78
C GLY A 32 3.77 -7.34 -18.21
N ILE A 33 3.68 -7.56 -16.90
CA ILE A 33 4.28 -8.71 -16.22
C ILE A 33 3.38 -9.93 -16.48
N LEU A 34 3.99 -11.04 -16.85
CA LEU A 34 3.30 -12.32 -17.00
C LEU A 34 3.37 -13.10 -15.69
N PRO A 35 2.35 -13.93 -15.38
CA PRO A 35 2.48 -14.85 -14.27
C PRO A 35 3.56 -15.91 -14.55
N ASN A 36 4.00 -16.59 -13.50
CA ASN A 36 4.91 -17.72 -13.63
C ASN A 36 4.23 -18.92 -14.33
N GLU A 37 4.97 -20.03 -14.50
CA GLU A 37 4.50 -21.23 -15.21
C GLU A 37 3.25 -21.90 -14.58
N TYR A 38 2.92 -21.55 -13.33
CA TYR A 38 1.73 -22.04 -12.60
C TYR A 38 0.56 -21.05 -12.62
N GLY A 39 0.71 -19.90 -13.29
CA GLY A 39 -0.32 -18.87 -13.34
C GLY A 39 -0.36 -17.95 -12.11
N ILE A 40 0.68 -17.95 -11.28
CA ILE A 40 0.79 -17.07 -10.10
C ILE A 40 1.63 -15.84 -10.45
N PHE A 41 1.12 -14.65 -10.11
CA PHE A 41 1.92 -13.43 -10.14
C PHE A 41 2.73 -13.38 -8.86
N GLU A 42 4.02 -13.70 -8.95
CA GLU A 42 5.00 -13.60 -7.88
C GLU A 42 6.39 -13.73 -8.50
N GLU A 43 7.39 -13.08 -7.91
CA GLU A 43 8.78 -13.18 -8.40
C GLU A 43 9.43 -14.50 -7.96
N GLU A 44 9.09 -14.96 -6.76
CA GLU A 44 9.57 -16.21 -6.18
C GLU A 44 8.98 -17.44 -6.91
N PRO A 45 9.70 -18.59 -6.91
CA PRO A 45 9.23 -19.82 -7.55
C PRO A 45 8.11 -20.49 -6.74
N VAL A 46 6.93 -19.88 -6.75
CA VAL A 46 5.71 -20.35 -6.09
C VAL A 46 4.82 -21.14 -7.05
N ARG A 47 4.33 -22.29 -6.60
CA ARG A 47 3.45 -23.20 -7.33
C ARG A 47 2.00 -23.03 -6.98
N THR A 48 1.72 -22.56 -5.77
CA THR A 48 0.36 -22.45 -5.23
C THR A 48 0.16 -21.12 -4.50
N LEU A 49 -1.10 -20.69 -4.37
CA LEU A 49 -1.43 -19.54 -3.55
C LEU A 49 -1.12 -19.75 -2.06
N VAL A 50 -1.06 -21.00 -1.58
CA VAL A 50 -0.65 -21.29 -0.20
C VAL A 50 0.81 -20.89 0.01
N GLU A 51 1.68 -21.21 -0.95
CA GLU A 51 3.09 -20.80 -0.89
C GLU A 51 3.23 -19.27 -0.97
N GLN A 52 2.42 -18.59 -1.79
CA GLN A 52 2.38 -17.12 -1.79
C GLN A 52 1.87 -16.54 -0.46
N TYR A 53 0.93 -17.22 0.22
CA TYR A 53 0.44 -16.78 1.53
C TYR A 53 1.55 -16.78 2.59
N ASP A 54 2.49 -17.71 2.50
CA ASP A 54 3.61 -17.81 3.42
C ASP A 54 4.58 -16.63 3.25
N ILE A 55 4.80 -16.15 2.02
CA ILE A 55 5.60 -14.93 1.76
C ILE A 55 5.01 -13.72 2.49
N GLN A 56 3.68 -13.58 2.46
CA GLN A 56 2.99 -12.46 3.09
C GLN A 56 2.87 -12.59 4.62
N GLN A 57 3.31 -13.69 5.21
CA GLN A 57 3.18 -13.94 6.65
C GLN A 57 3.94 -12.92 7.50
N VAL A 58 5.07 -12.40 7.01
CA VAL A 58 5.91 -11.42 7.73
C VAL A 58 5.13 -10.20 8.21
N TRP A 59 4.13 -9.75 7.45
CA TRP A 59 3.28 -8.60 7.78
C TRP A 59 2.49 -8.76 9.08
N PHE A 60 2.30 -10.00 9.55
CA PHE A 60 1.51 -10.33 10.73
C PHE A 60 2.37 -10.82 11.91
N GLU A 61 3.69 -10.91 11.74
CA GLU A 61 4.64 -11.43 12.75
C GLU A 61 5.35 -10.33 13.55
N HIS A 62 5.25 -9.07 13.11
CA HIS A 62 5.98 -7.95 13.67
C HIS A 62 5.02 -6.81 14.09
N PRO A 63 4.19 -7.04 15.12
CA PRO A 63 3.33 -5.98 15.66
C PRO A 63 4.18 -4.78 16.07
N ASP A 64 3.58 -3.59 16.00
CA ASP A 64 4.21 -2.28 16.29
C ASP A 64 5.34 -1.86 15.31
N LEU A 65 5.67 -2.70 14.33
CA LEU A 65 6.64 -2.38 13.27
C LEU A 65 6.05 -2.50 11.87
N LEU A 66 5.16 -3.47 11.65
CA LEU A 66 4.43 -3.67 10.41
C LEU A 66 2.94 -3.55 10.68
N TYR A 67 2.27 -2.72 9.89
CA TYR A 67 0.86 -2.35 10.07
C TYR A 67 0.07 -2.71 8.81
N PRO A 68 -0.44 -3.95 8.72
CA PRO A 68 -1.28 -4.37 7.60
C PRO A 68 -2.72 -3.88 7.82
N TYR A 69 -3.07 -2.73 7.25
CA TYR A 69 -4.41 -2.17 7.36
C TYR A 69 -5.36 -2.82 6.36
N LEU A 70 -6.45 -3.39 6.88
CA LEU A 70 -7.62 -3.81 6.11
C LEU A 70 -8.57 -2.63 5.94
N ILE A 71 -8.92 -2.32 4.69
CA ILE A 71 -9.90 -1.28 4.34
C ILE A 71 -11.25 -1.98 4.15
N VAL A 72 -12.24 -1.63 4.96
CA VAL A 72 -13.59 -2.20 4.94
C VAL A 72 -14.59 -1.13 4.51
N CYS A 73 -15.47 -1.46 3.56
CA CYS A 73 -16.53 -0.58 3.09
C CYS A 73 -17.88 -1.28 3.25
N ASP A 74 -18.79 -0.69 4.02
CA ASP A 74 -20.13 -1.24 4.32
C ASP A 74 -20.06 -2.72 4.78
N ASN A 75 -19.10 -3.01 5.67
CA ASN A 75 -18.78 -4.34 6.21
C ASN A 75 -18.18 -5.36 5.22
N ILE A 76 -17.81 -4.94 4.00
CA ILE A 76 -17.16 -5.79 3.00
C ILE A 76 -15.68 -5.40 2.90
N PRO A 77 -14.74 -6.37 2.92
CA PRO A 77 -13.33 -6.10 2.58
C PRO A 77 -13.21 -5.45 1.21
N ALA A 78 -12.72 -4.21 1.19
CA ALA A 78 -12.61 -3.41 -0.03
C ALA A 78 -11.17 -3.38 -0.56
N GLY A 79 -10.17 -3.52 0.32
CA GLY A 79 -8.77 -3.40 -0.03
C GLY A 79 -7.87 -3.41 1.20
N PHE A 80 -6.62 -2.98 1.02
CA PHE A 80 -5.64 -2.92 2.09
C PHE A 80 -4.60 -1.82 1.87
N CYS A 81 -3.90 -1.46 2.94
CA CYS A 81 -2.73 -0.58 2.92
C CYS A 81 -1.67 -1.16 3.87
N LEU A 82 -0.46 -1.40 3.36
CA LEU A 82 0.63 -1.99 4.13
C LEU A 82 1.63 -0.89 4.52
N VAL A 83 1.81 -0.68 5.83
CA VAL A 83 2.70 0.36 6.36
C VAL A 83 3.80 -0.26 7.20
N GLY A 84 5.05 0.11 6.97
CA GLY A 84 6.20 -0.29 7.80
C GLY A 84 6.74 0.86 8.63
N SER A 85 7.47 0.52 9.70
CA SER A 85 8.24 1.45 10.54
C SER A 85 9.54 0.82 11.06
N GLY A 86 10.35 1.62 11.76
CA GLY A 86 11.55 1.17 12.46
C GLY A 86 12.58 0.52 11.54
N LYS A 87 12.89 -0.77 11.76
CA LYS A 87 13.89 -1.49 10.93
C LYS A 87 13.38 -1.84 9.52
N TYR A 88 12.09 -1.70 9.27
CA TYR A 88 11.45 -1.96 7.96
C TYR A 88 11.27 -0.69 7.15
N VAL A 89 12.01 0.37 7.43
CA VAL A 89 11.94 1.61 6.63
C VAL A 89 13.35 2.13 6.35
N PRO A 90 13.53 2.93 5.28
CA PRO A 90 14.80 3.59 5.02
C PRO A 90 15.26 4.45 6.21
N LYS A 91 16.56 4.72 6.28
CA LYS A 91 17.09 5.67 7.26
C LYS A 91 16.39 7.04 7.13
N ASP A 92 16.15 7.68 8.28
CA ASP A 92 15.50 8.99 8.39
C ASP A 92 14.03 9.02 7.91
N VAL A 93 13.37 7.85 7.89
CA VAL A 93 11.93 7.67 7.68
C VAL A 93 11.36 7.00 8.93
N ASP A 94 10.22 7.47 9.42
CA ASP A 94 9.53 6.86 10.56
C ASP A 94 8.46 5.87 10.07
N TYR A 95 7.74 6.23 8.99
CA TYR A 95 6.67 5.41 8.40
C TYR A 95 6.77 5.36 6.88
N TYR A 96 6.50 4.19 6.32
CA TYR A 96 6.56 3.96 4.88
C TYR A 96 5.33 3.19 4.38
N ILE A 97 4.62 3.72 3.39
CA ILE A 97 3.57 2.96 2.69
C ILE A 97 4.23 2.09 1.62
N TYR A 98 4.18 0.78 1.83
CA TYR A 98 4.65 -0.22 0.88
C TYR A 98 3.68 -0.41 -0.26
N GLU A 99 2.42 -0.69 0.09
CA GLU A 99 1.42 -1.10 -0.88
C GLU A 99 0.06 -0.54 -0.51
N THR A 100 -0.72 -0.18 -1.52
CA THR A 100 -2.12 0.21 -1.34
C THR A 100 -2.93 -0.36 -2.49
N PHE A 101 -3.98 -1.10 -2.14
CA PHE A 101 -4.83 -1.76 -3.11
C PHE A 101 -6.30 -1.57 -2.76
N LEU A 102 -7.13 -1.46 -3.80
CA LEU A 102 -8.57 -1.47 -3.69
C LEU A 102 -9.14 -2.36 -4.80
N LEU A 103 -10.06 -3.24 -4.44
CA LEU A 103 -10.80 -4.07 -5.39
C LEU A 103 -11.57 -3.17 -6.38
N SER A 104 -11.66 -3.60 -7.64
CA SER A 104 -12.24 -2.79 -8.72
C SER A 104 -13.65 -2.23 -8.45
N PRO A 105 -14.59 -2.95 -7.78
CA PRO A 105 -15.94 -2.41 -7.52
C PRO A 105 -15.98 -1.24 -6.53
N PHE A 106 -14.90 -1.03 -5.77
CA PHE A 106 -14.78 0.02 -4.76
C PHE A 106 -14.03 1.27 -5.28
N ARG A 107 -13.42 1.19 -6.47
CA ARG A 107 -12.66 2.30 -7.06
C ARG A 107 -13.58 3.45 -7.50
N GLY A 108 -13.02 4.66 -7.57
CA GLY A 108 -13.74 5.86 -7.98
C GLY A 108 -14.72 6.42 -6.93
N LYS A 109 -14.70 5.90 -5.70
CA LYS A 109 -15.61 6.29 -4.60
C LYS A 109 -14.89 6.99 -3.45
N SER A 110 -13.68 7.49 -3.67
CA SER A 110 -12.84 8.13 -2.65
C SER A 110 -12.49 7.27 -1.41
N ILE A 111 -12.71 5.94 -1.47
CA ILE A 111 -12.46 5.04 -0.33
C ILE A 111 -11.00 5.04 0.08
N SER A 112 -10.07 4.82 -0.85
CA SER A 112 -8.64 4.86 -0.56
C SER A 112 -8.18 6.23 -0.07
N TYR A 113 -8.76 7.32 -0.59
CA TYR A 113 -8.44 8.66 -0.10
C TYR A 113 -8.79 8.81 1.38
N CYS A 114 -10.02 8.47 1.79
CA CYS A 114 -10.43 8.51 3.19
C CYS A 114 -9.58 7.60 4.07
N ALA A 115 -9.31 6.37 3.60
CA ALA A 115 -8.48 5.40 4.32
C ALA A 115 -7.07 5.92 4.60
N ILE A 116 -6.40 6.47 3.58
CA ILE A 116 -5.04 6.99 3.72
C ILE A 116 -5.00 8.21 4.65
N MET A 117 -5.97 9.12 4.55
CA MET A 117 -6.05 10.27 5.46
C MET A 117 -6.18 9.82 6.92
N GLU A 118 -6.95 8.76 7.18
CA GLU A 118 -7.09 8.17 8.52
C GLU A 118 -5.79 7.51 8.99
N ILE A 119 -5.14 6.71 8.14
CA ILE A 119 -3.84 6.08 8.43
C ILE A 119 -2.77 7.12 8.74
N PHE A 120 -2.69 8.21 7.98
CA PHE A 120 -1.78 9.32 8.29
C PHE A 120 -2.10 9.98 9.63
N ASN A 121 -3.36 10.03 10.06
CA ASN A 121 -3.71 10.54 11.40
C ASN A 121 -3.42 9.54 12.53
N MET A 122 -3.27 8.25 12.23
CA MET A 122 -2.92 7.23 13.22
C MET A 122 -1.43 7.22 13.56
N HIS A 123 -0.56 7.69 12.64
CA HIS A 123 0.89 7.73 12.85
C HIS A 123 1.49 9.10 12.53
N HIS A 124 2.35 9.59 13.43
CA HIS A 124 2.98 10.89 13.32
C HIS A 124 4.50 10.77 13.23
N GLY A 125 5.09 11.43 12.24
CA GLY A 125 6.53 11.44 11.98
C GLY A 125 6.84 11.71 10.51
N LYS A 126 8.02 11.28 10.09
CA LYS A 126 8.52 11.40 8.71
C LYS A 126 8.00 10.27 7.85
N TRP A 127 7.20 10.62 6.87
CA TRP A 127 6.60 9.69 5.92
C TRP A 127 7.36 9.61 4.61
N MET A 128 7.38 8.42 4.04
CA MET A 128 7.76 8.19 2.65
C MET A 128 6.79 7.20 1.99
N LEU A 129 6.55 7.39 0.69
CA LEU A 129 5.98 6.38 -0.20
C LEU A 129 6.53 6.58 -1.60
N TYR A 130 6.43 5.58 -2.47
CA TYR A 130 6.66 5.79 -3.89
C TYR A 130 5.59 5.14 -4.77
N THR A 131 5.51 5.62 -6.00
CA THR A 131 4.72 4.99 -7.07
C THR A 131 5.57 4.93 -8.34
N HIS A 132 5.27 4.01 -9.26
CA HIS A 132 5.97 3.98 -10.55
C HIS A 132 5.76 5.32 -11.29
N SER A 133 6.84 5.92 -11.79
CA SER A 133 6.79 7.22 -12.47
C SER A 133 6.37 7.14 -13.94
N THR A 134 6.30 5.92 -14.50
CA THR A 134 5.96 5.65 -15.90
C THR A 134 4.61 6.24 -16.30
N GLU A 135 4.45 6.52 -17.60
CA GLU A 135 3.22 7.11 -18.16
C GLU A 135 1.98 6.24 -17.97
N ASN A 136 2.15 4.91 -17.92
CA ASN A 136 1.04 3.98 -17.71
C ASN A 136 0.44 4.05 -16.30
N ASN A 137 1.07 4.78 -15.37
CA ASN A 137 0.66 4.88 -13.97
C ASN A 137 0.14 6.29 -13.57
N ILE A 138 -0.40 7.05 -14.52
CA ILE A 138 -0.97 8.39 -14.27
C ILE A 138 -1.99 8.38 -13.13
N ARG A 139 -2.84 7.34 -13.04
CA ARG A 139 -3.86 7.25 -11.99
C ARG A 139 -3.28 7.27 -10.58
N ALA A 140 -2.22 6.49 -10.33
CA ALA A 140 -1.58 6.46 -9.01
C ALA A 140 -0.82 7.77 -8.73
N LYS A 141 -0.13 8.34 -9.73
CA LYS A 141 0.54 9.65 -9.57
C LYS A 141 -0.45 10.75 -9.17
N THR A 142 -1.56 10.88 -9.91
CA THR A 142 -2.62 11.85 -9.60
C THR A 142 -3.23 11.59 -8.22
N PHE A 143 -3.47 10.32 -7.88
CA PHE A 143 -3.97 9.94 -6.56
C PHE A 143 -3.03 10.41 -5.44
N TRP A 144 -1.73 10.13 -5.53
CA TRP A 144 -0.77 10.46 -4.47
C TRP A 144 -0.51 11.96 -4.35
N HIS A 145 -0.37 12.69 -5.47
CA HIS A 145 -0.26 14.15 -5.43
C HIS A 145 -1.47 14.80 -4.75
N LYS A 146 -2.69 14.36 -5.10
CA LYS A 146 -3.89 14.87 -4.46
C LYS A 146 -3.95 14.50 -2.98
N THR A 147 -3.73 13.22 -2.65
CA THR A 147 -3.92 12.72 -1.28
C THR A 147 -2.90 13.31 -0.31
N VAL A 148 -1.61 13.29 -0.68
CA VAL A 148 -0.54 13.87 0.14
C VAL A 148 -0.68 15.39 0.18
N GLY A 149 -0.97 16.05 -0.95
CA GLY A 149 -1.16 17.49 -1.01
C GLY A 149 -2.33 17.99 -0.14
N ASP A 150 -3.47 17.31 -0.19
CA ASP A 150 -4.63 17.64 0.65
C ASP A 150 -4.32 17.41 2.14
N TYR A 151 -3.60 16.33 2.47
CA TYR A 151 -3.25 16.02 3.86
C TYR A 151 -2.30 17.04 4.48
N THR A 152 -1.27 17.44 3.73
CA THR A 152 -0.18 18.28 4.23
C THR A 152 -0.38 19.77 3.94
N GLY A 153 -1.46 20.16 3.27
CA GLY A 153 -1.61 21.53 2.77
C GLY A 153 -0.55 21.90 1.73
N ASN A 154 -0.17 20.94 0.89
CA ASN A 154 0.94 20.98 -0.07
C ASN A 154 2.35 21.07 0.55
N ASN A 155 2.52 20.82 1.84
CA ASN A 155 3.83 20.70 2.48
C ASN A 155 4.40 19.28 2.33
N TYR A 156 4.83 18.93 1.12
CA TYR A 156 5.51 17.68 0.81
C TYR A 156 6.51 17.89 -0.33
N THR A 157 7.43 16.95 -0.48
CA THR A 157 8.39 16.94 -1.61
C THR A 157 8.19 15.70 -2.47
N THR A 158 8.58 15.83 -3.74
CA THR A 158 8.64 14.70 -4.68
C THR A 158 10.00 14.63 -5.37
N GLU A 159 10.49 13.41 -5.60
CA GLU A 159 11.76 13.16 -6.27
C GLU A 159 11.64 11.94 -7.18
N GLU A 160 12.14 12.04 -8.41
CA GLU A 160 12.27 10.86 -9.28
C GLU A 160 13.53 10.07 -8.89
N LYS A 161 13.39 8.76 -8.69
CA LYS A 161 14.49 7.83 -8.37
C LYS A 161 14.36 6.55 -9.16
N VAL A 162 15.48 5.87 -9.37
CA VAL A 162 15.49 4.46 -9.74
C VAL A 162 15.55 3.63 -8.47
N ILE A 163 14.54 2.80 -8.25
CA ILE A 163 14.46 1.85 -7.13
C ILE A 163 14.09 0.50 -7.74
N ASP A 164 14.90 -0.51 -7.44
CA ASP A 164 14.79 -1.87 -8.02
C ASP A 164 14.75 -1.83 -9.55
N ASP A 165 15.72 -1.11 -10.14
CA ASP A 165 15.86 -0.87 -11.59
C ASP A 165 14.63 -0.24 -12.29
N MET A 166 13.68 0.26 -11.51
CA MET A 166 12.43 0.84 -12.00
C MET A 166 12.33 2.32 -11.63
N PRO A 167 11.88 3.19 -12.56
CA PRO A 167 11.73 4.60 -12.26
C PRO A 167 10.49 4.81 -11.37
N LYS A 168 10.70 5.47 -10.24
CA LYS A 168 9.71 5.76 -9.20
C LYS A 168 9.63 7.26 -8.96
N LEU A 169 8.43 7.71 -8.60
CA LEU A 169 8.18 9.02 -8.02
C LEU A 169 8.01 8.85 -6.52
N VAL A 170 8.99 9.34 -5.75
CA VAL A 170 9.04 9.26 -4.29
C VAL A 170 8.36 10.50 -3.72
N PHE A 171 7.49 10.30 -2.73
CA PHE A 171 6.83 11.35 -1.95
C PHE A 171 7.39 11.33 -0.53
N ARG A 172 7.63 12.51 0.04
CA ARG A 172 8.05 12.69 1.43
C ARG A 172 7.31 13.83 2.09
N PHE A 173 6.90 13.65 3.34
CA PHE A 173 6.33 14.69 4.18
C PHE A 173 6.55 14.37 5.65
N GLU A 174 6.25 15.32 6.52
CA GLU A 174 6.29 15.14 7.97
C GLU A 174 4.96 15.63 8.55
N ASN A 175 4.43 14.88 9.52
CA ASN A 175 3.20 15.25 10.21
C ASN A 175 3.37 15.15 11.73
N GLU A 176 2.63 15.99 12.43
CA GLU A 176 2.65 16.11 13.88
C GLU A 176 1.25 15.83 14.44
N PRO A 177 1.12 15.36 15.70
CA PRO A 177 -0.17 15.26 16.35
C PRO A 177 -0.87 16.62 16.35
N LYS A 178 -2.15 16.63 15.96
CA LYS A 178 -2.97 17.85 16.10
C LYS A 178 -3.16 18.13 17.60
N LYS A 179 -2.74 19.33 18.04
CA LYS A 179 -2.97 19.82 19.41
C LYS A 179 -4.45 19.99 19.72
#